data_AF-A0A962IKC2-F1
#
_entry.id   AF-A0A962IKC2-F1
#
_cell.length_a   1.000
_cell.length_b   1.000
_cell.length_c   1.000
_cell.angle_alpha   90.00
_cell.angle_beta   90.00
_cell.angle_gamma   90.00
#
_symmetry.space_group_name_H-M   'P 1'
#
loop_
_entity.id
_entity.type
_entity.pdbx_description
1 polymer ?
#
loop_
_entity_poly.entity_id
_entity_poly.type
_entity_poly.pdbx_seq_one_letter_code
_entity_poly.pdbx_strand_id
1 'polypeptide(L)' 'DSLHRDFSRAELPGSGIPRIDRLEDKPWGLREFAVVDPDGNLLRIGQVIDD' A
#
# COMPACT_ATOMS: atom_id res chain seq x y z
N ASP A 1 -5.20 6.67 5.23
CA ASP A 1 -5.31 5.76 6.41
C ASP A 1 -6.49 4.78 6.39
N SER A 2 -7.74 5.20 6.15
CA SER A 2 -8.89 4.27 6.14
C SER A 2 -8.77 3.18 5.07
N LEU A 3 -8.42 3.55 3.84
CA LEU A 3 -8.28 2.61 2.74
C LEU A 3 -7.19 1.56 3.01
N HIS A 4 -6.02 1.97 3.51
CA HIS A 4 -4.97 1.02 3.90
C HIS A 4 -5.44 0.03 4.98
N ARG A 5 -6.25 0.48 5.96
CA ARG A 5 -6.83 -0.42 6.96
C ARG A 5 -7.79 -1.42 6.34
N ASP A 6 -8.60 -1.01 5.37
CA ASP A 6 -9.52 -1.91 4.68
C ASP A 6 -8.76 -2.98 3.89
N PHE A 7 -7.67 -2.60 3.22
CA PHE A 7 -6.77 -3.53 2.54
C PHE A 7 -6.03 -4.46 3.51
N SER A 8 -5.61 -3.96 4.67
CA SER A 8 -4.88 -4.74 5.68
C SER A 8 -5.71 -5.90 6.26
N ARG A 9 -7.04 -5.85 6.17
CA ARG A 9 -7.94 -6.95 6.57
C ARG A 9 -7.80 -8.20 5.69
N ALA A 10 -7.17 -8.09 4.53
CA ALA A 10 -6.85 -9.24 3.69
C ALA A 10 -5.68 -10.08 4.25
N GLU A 11 -4.99 -9.62 5.30
CA GLU A 11 -3.91 -10.34 5.99
C GLU A 11 -2.80 -10.84 5.04
N LEU A 12 -2.54 -10.07 3.98
CA LEU A 12 -1.48 -10.39 3.02
C LEU A 12 -0.11 -10.32 3.71
N PRO A 13 0.84 -11.20 3.33
CA PRO A 13 2.19 -11.14 3.84
C PRO A 13 2.89 -9.86 3.36
N GLY A 14 3.98 -9.48 4.04
CA GLY A 14 4.84 -8.36 3.62
C GLY A 14 5.85 -8.72 2.53
N SER A 15 5.82 -9.96 2.02
CA SER A 15 6.74 -10.45 1.00
C SER A 15 6.07 -11.54 0.15
N GLY A 16 6.60 -11.78 -1.05
CA GLY A 16 6.01 -12.70 -2.01
C GLY A 16 4.89 -12.10 -2.86
N ILE A 17 4.06 -12.97 -3.42
CA ILE A 17 2.92 -12.65 -4.28
C ILE A 17 1.77 -13.59 -3.85
N PRO A 18 0.62 -13.07 -3.40
CA PRO A 18 0.31 -11.66 -3.17
C PRO A 18 1.01 -11.07 -1.94
N ARG A 19 1.11 -9.73 -1.85
CA ARG A 19 1.64 -9.03 -0.67
C ARG A 19 1.06 -7.63 -0.50
N ILE A 20 1.24 -7.07 0.70
CA ILE A 20 0.99 -5.65 1.00
C ILE A 20 2.22 -5.03 1.66
N ASP A 21 2.65 -3.88 1.14
CA ASP A 21 3.70 -3.06 1.73
C ASP A 21 3.10 -2.11 2.78
N ARG A 22 3.92 -1.65 3.74
CA ARG A 22 3.47 -0.72 4.78
C ARG A 22 3.07 0.63 4.19
N LEU A 23 2.11 1.30 4.84
CA LEU A 23 1.80 2.71 4.60
C LEU A 23 2.94 3.60 5.13
N GLU A 24 3.49 4.44 4.27
CA GLU A 24 4.65 5.27 4.59
C GLU A 24 4.53 6.67 3.98
N ASP A 25 5.07 7.66 4.69
CA ASP A 25 5.31 8.99 4.14
C ASP A 25 6.56 8.98 3.26
N LYS A 26 6.44 9.53 2.06
CA LYS A 26 7.52 9.57 1.08
C LYS A 26 8.05 11.00 0.92
N PRO A 27 9.34 11.16 0.56
CA PRO A 27 9.97 12.47 0.40
C PRO A 27 9.34 13.38 -0.67
N TRP A 28 8.47 12.84 -1.52
CA TRP A 28 7.79 13.57 -2.60
C TRP A 28 6.35 13.99 -2.25
N GLY A 29 6.02 14.09 -0.95
CA GLY A 29 4.74 14.63 -0.50
C GLY A 29 3.55 13.67 -0.66
N LEU A 30 3.81 12.36 -0.69
CA LEU A 30 2.76 11.34 -0.68
C LEU A 30 2.87 10.45 0.56
N ARG A 31 1.74 10.14 1.17
CA ARG A 31 1.57 8.96 2.03
C ARG A 31 1.04 7.83 1.17
N GLU A 32 1.84 6.79 0.94
CA GLU A 32 1.50 5.71 0.00
C GLU A 32 1.79 4.31 0.56
N PHE A 33 1.10 3.31 -0.02
CA PHE A 33 1.38 1.88 0.14
C PHE A 33 1.23 1.17 -1.20
N ALA A 34 1.71 -0.07 -1.26
CA ALA A 34 1.58 -0.90 -2.45
C ALA A 34 0.95 -2.26 -2.13
N VAL A 35 0.23 -2.80 -3.11
CA VAL A 35 -0.32 -4.16 -3.09
C VAL A 35 0.14 -4.86 -4.36
N VAL A 36 0.58 -6.10 -4.21
CA VAL A 36 0.74 -7.00 -5.35
C VAL A 36 -0.31 -8.09 -5.25
N ASP A 37 -1.14 -8.19 -6.28
CA ASP A 37 -2.20 -9.19 -6.35
C ASP A 37 -1.64 -10.58 -6.77
N PRO A 38 -2.45 -11.65 -6.73
CA PRO A 38 -2.00 -12.99 -7.12
C PRO A 38 -1.49 -13.12 -8.56
N ASP A 39 -1.95 -12.25 -9.46
CA ASP A 39 -1.53 -12.21 -10.87
C ASP A 39 -0.21 -11.43 -11.06
N GLY A 40 0.29 -10.79 -10.00
CA GLY A 40 1.52 -10.02 -10.00
C GLY A 40 1.34 -8.55 -10.38
N ASN A 41 0.11 -8.05 -10.50
CA ASN A 41 -0.12 -6.63 -10.77
C ASN A 41 0.28 -5.78 -9.57
N LEU A 42 0.96 -4.66 -9.84
CA LEU A 42 1.35 -3.69 -8.82
C LEU A 42 0.35 -2.54 -8.78
N LEU A 43 -0.36 -2.43 -7.66
CA LEU A 43 -1.19 -1.27 -7.35
C LEU A 43 -0.43 -0.36 -6.37
N ARG A 44 -0.18 0.89 -6.76
CA ARG A 44 0.35 1.93 -5.86
C ARG A 44 -0.78 2.89 -5.53
N ILE A 45 -1.06 3.03 -4.24
CA ILE A 45 -2.12 3.90 -3.74
C ILE A 45 -1.47 4.99 -2.89
N GLY A 46 -1.58 6.23 -3.36
CA GLY A 46 -1.00 7.40 -2.69
C GLY A 46 -2.05 8.46 -2.39
N GLN A 47 -1.87 9.15 -1.28
CA GLN A 47 -2.60 10.36 -0.89
C GLN A 47 -1.59 11.51 -0.76
N VAL A 48 -1.92 12.68 -1.31
CA VAL A 48 -1.13 13.90 -1.09
C VAL A 48 -1.18 14.28 0.39
N ILE A 49 -0.01 14.48 0.98
CA ILE A 49 0.14 15.09 2.29
C ILE A 49 0.49 16.56 2.04
N ASP A 50 -0.44 17.46 2.36
CA ASP A 50 -0.16 18.90 2.36
C ASP A 50 0.77 19.23 3.55
N ASP A 51 1.62 20.24 3.38
CA ASP A 51 2.53 20.76 4.43
C ASP A 51 1.80 21.33 5.66
#